data_AF-A0A1I3N611-F1
#
_entry.id   AF-A0A1I3N611-F1
#
_cell.length_a   1.000
_cell.length_b   1.000
_cell.length_c   1.000
_cell.angle_alpha   90.00
_cell.angle_beta   90.00
_cell.angle_gamma   90.00
#
_symmetry.space_group_name_H-M   'P 1'
#
loop_
_entity.id
_entity.type
_entity.pdbx_description
1 polymer ?
#
loop_
_entity_poly.entity_id
_entity_poly.type
_entity_poly.pdbx_seq_one_letter_code
_entity_poly.pdbx_strand_id
1 'polypeptide(L)'
;MPSKHKDEDGGEDALGFMSASVGITRYRIVEDDIPSSFWHEVDERLKRNAFRDIDASAEERSFGWVSFDNMLDPEFALCPPEKGPYLTFTLRLDTRRVPPAVMKKHFAVAVNEAMRSMRDQGKKFLTKEQKTEIREQVELRLRARTLPIPACFDVVWDTTRQLVYIASTQSRLTELFEELFTHTFGLNLEPLTPYFLALSTLGAERQAELDDFEPTVFAQGGA
;
A
#
# COMPACT_ATOMS: atom_id res chain seq x y z
N MET A 1 30.85 24.48 21.89
CA MET A 1 30.74 23.69 20.65
C MET A 1 29.64 22.65 20.86
N PRO A 2 28.39 22.88 20.46
CA PRO A 2 27.37 21.86 20.59
C PRO A 2 27.49 20.89 19.41
N SER A 3 27.67 19.62 19.76
CA SER A 3 27.71 18.47 18.85
C SER A 3 26.38 18.37 18.08
N LYS A 4 26.44 18.53 16.76
CA LYS A 4 25.35 18.11 15.87
C LYS A 4 25.33 16.58 15.87
N HIS A 5 24.37 15.98 16.58
CA HIS A 5 23.88 14.66 16.17
C HIS A 5 23.24 14.86 14.81
N LYS A 6 23.91 14.29 13.81
CA LYS A 6 23.42 14.18 12.46
C LYS A 6 22.60 12.90 12.48
N ASP A 7 21.29 13.05 12.61
CA ASP A 7 20.39 11.94 12.36
C ASP A 7 20.67 11.47 10.93
N GLU A 8 21.22 10.26 10.81
CA GLU A 8 21.44 9.59 9.54
C GLU A 8 20.08 9.14 9.03
N ASP A 9 19.43 10.03 8.31
CA ASP A 9 18.18 9.83 7.60
C ASP A 9 18.40 8.84 6.45
N GLY A 10 18.26 7.56 6.77
CA GLY A 10 18.26 6.47 5.82
C GLY A 10 16.85 6.23 5.28
N GLY A 11 16.50 6.89 4.17
CA GLY A 11 15.37 6.50 3.33
C GLY A 11 14.53 7.63 2.75
N GLU A 12 15.09 8.40 1.81
CA GLU A 12 14.28 9.11 0.80
C GLU A 12 13.48 8.07 -0.01
N ASP A 13 12.21 7.84 0.38
CA ASP A 13 11.04 7.48 -0.45
C ASP A 13 9.85 6.98 0.39
N ALA A 14 9.66 7.49 1.62
CA ALA A 14 8.40 7.30 2.34
C ALA A 14 7.38 8.36 1.86
N LEU A 15 6.32 7.92 1.16
CA LEU A 15 5.14 8.74 0.86
C LEU A 15 4.33 8.91 2.16
N GLY A 16 4.87 9.72 3.05
CA GLY A 16 4.32 10.00 4.36
C GLY A 16 3.97 11.47 4.54
N PHE A 17 3.17 11.77 5.57
CA PHE A 17 2.76 13.16 5.88
C PHE A 17 3.92 14.06 6.32
N MET A 18 5.06 13.47 6.69
CA MET A 18 6.27 14.21 7.06
C MET A 18 7.18 14.58 5.89
N SER A 19 6.84 14.17 4.67
CA SER A 19 7.60 14.50 3.46
C SER A 19 7.42 15.96 3.04
N ALA A 20 8.38 16.49 2.26
CA ALA A 20 8.32 17.87 1.74
C ALA A 20 7.12 18.11 0.81
N SER A 21 6.59 17.07 0.18
CA SER A 21 5.39 17.09 -0.65
C SER A 21 4.67 15.75 -0.58
N VAL A 22 3.36 15.77 -0.36
CA VAL A 22 2.55 14.56 -0.21
C VAL A 22 1.28 14.65 -1.05
N GLY A 23 0.99 13.60 -1.83
CA GLY A 23 -0.32 13.38 -2.42
C GLY A 23 -1.25 12.75 -1.40
N ILE A 24 -2.46 13.29 -1.23
CA ILE A 24 -3.39 12.84 -0.19
C ILE A 24 -4.72 12.48 -0.81
N THR A 25 -5.26 11.33 -0.43
CA THR A 25 -6.67 10.99 -0.63
C THR A 25 -7.38 11.08 0.71
N ARG A 26 -8.58 11.65 0.69
CA ARG A 26 -9.41 11.89 1.87
C ARG A 26 -10.71 11.13 1.73
N TYR A 27 -11.15 10.55 2.84
CA TYR A 27 -12.34 9.75 2.96
C TYR A 27 -13.24 10.26 4.07
N ARG A 28 -14.54 10.05 3.91
CA ARG A 28 -15.49 10.02 5.02
C ARG A 28 -15.82 8.58 5.37
N ILE A 29 -16.23 8.37 6.61
CA ILE A 29 -16.82 7.11 7.06
C ILE A 29 -18.30 7.13 6.68
N VAL A 30 -18.80 6.00 6.16
CA VAL A 30 -20.19 5.89 5.70
C VAL A 30 -21.14 5.73 6.89
N GLU A 31 -20.70 5.04 7.94
CA GLU A 31 -21.49 4.81 9.14
C GLU A 31 -21.69 6.10 9.95
N ASP A 32 -22.96 6.43 10.24
CA ASP A 32 -23.33 7.66 10.96
C ASP A 32 -22.98 7.62 12.46
N ASP A 33 -22.96 6.43 13.07
CA ASP A 33 -22.64 6.25 14.48
C ASP A 33 -21.63 5.11 14.66
N ILE A 34 -20.51 5.45 15.31
CA ILE A 34 -19.46 4.50 15.67
C ILE A 34 -19.58 4.26 17.18
N PRO A 35 -19.97 3.04 17.62
CA PRO A 35 -20.19 2.75 19.02
C PRO A 35 -18.96 3.11 19.87
N SER A 36 -19.14 3.73 21.03
CA SER A 36 -18.01 4.11 21.90
C SER A 36 -17.08 2.94 22.26
N SER A 37 -17.62 1.71 22.34
CA SER A 37 -16.84 0.49 22.56
C SER A 37 -15.81 0.20 21.46
N PHE A 38 -16.06 0.65 20.23
CA PHE A 38 -15.15 0.50 19.09
C PHE A 38 -13.75 1.05 19.42
N TRP A 39 -13.70 2.22 20.05
CA TRP A 39 -12.43 2.93 20.30
C TRP A 39 -11.52 2.18 21.28
N HIS A 40 -12.09 1.34 22.16
CA HIS A 40 -11.32 0.49 23.07
C HIS A 40 -10.68 -0.71 22.36
N GLU A 41 -11.12 -1.04 21.14
CA GLU A 41 -10.67 -2.20 20.38
C GLU A 41 -9.72 -1.84 19.23
N VAL A 42 -9.42 -0.55 19.01
CA VAL A 42 -8.64 -0.07 17.86
C VAL A 42 -7.26 -0.73 17.79
N ASP A 43 -6.53 -0.72 18.90
CA ASP A 43 -5.19 -1.33 18.98
C ASP A 43 -5.22 -2.83 18.65
N GLU A 44 -6.16 -3.58 19.23
CA GLU A 44 -6.34 -5.00 18.95
C GLU A 44 -6.74 -5.27 17.48
N ARG A 45 -7.58 -4.41 16.90
CA ARG A 45 -7.98 -4.52 15.48
C ARG A 45 -6.80 -4.27 14.54
N LEU A 46 -5.98 -3.26 14.84
CA LEU A 46 -4.75 -2.97 14.11
C LEU A 46 -3.78 -4.15 14.18
N LYS A 47 -3.52 -4.68 15.38
CA LYS A 47 -2.64 -5.84 15.60
C LYS A 47 -3.09 -7.10 14.85
N ARG A 48 -4.39 -7.38 14.82
CA ARG A 48 -4.95 -8.52 14.04
C ARG A 48 -4.65 -8.44 12.55
N ASN A 49 -4.51 -7.23 12.03
CA ASN A 49 -4.23 -6.93 10.62
C ASN A 49 -2.84 -6.29 10.44
N ALA A 50 -1.94 -6.52 11.40
CA ALA A 50 -0.58 -6.03 11.35
C ALA A 50 0.19 -6.65 10.19
N PHE A 51 1.18 -5.90 9.70
CA PHE A 51 2.07 -6.34 8.64
C PHE A 51 2.77 -7.66 9.03
N ARG A 52 2.86 -8.58 8.07
CA ARG A 52 3.57 -9.85 8.22
C ARG A 52 4.77 -9.90 7.31
N ASP A 53 5.92 -10.14 7.90
CA ASP A 53 7.19 -10.27 7.18
C ASP A 53 7.17 -11.50 6.25
N ILE A 54 7.66 -11.33 5.03
CA ILE A 54 7.76 -12.38 4.02
C ILE A 54 9.20 -12.69 3.62
N ASP A 55 10.22 -12.13 4.27
CA ASP A 55 11.65 -12.27 3.94
C ASP A 55 12.09 -13.73 3.81
N ALA A 56 11.56 -14.58 4.70
CA ALA A 56 11.84 -16.01 4.73
C ALA A 56 10.91 -16.87 3.84
N SER A 57 9.99 -16.26 3.09
CA SER A 57 9.05 -16.96 2.20
C SER A 57 9.30 -16.64 0.71
N ALA A 58 8.57 -17.32 -0.18
CA ALA A 58 8.60 -17.06 -1.63
C ALA A 58 7.44 -16.16 -2.08
N GLU A 59 6.69 -15.58 -1.14
CA GLU A 59 5.57 -14.70 -1.44
C GLU A 59 6.04 -13.43 -2.15
N GLU A 60 5.27 -12.98 -3.13
CA GLU A 60 5.60 -11.80 -3.93
C GLU A 60 5.28 -10.50 -3.19
N ARG A 61 4.28 -10.54 -2.31
CA ARG A 61 3.67 -9.34 -1.74
C ARG A 61 3.15 -9.64 -0.35
N SER A 62 3.36 -8.71 0.57
CA SER A 62 2.71 -8.68 1.87
C SER A 62 2.28 -7.26 2.19
N PHE A 63 1.20 -7.09 2.93
CA PHE A 63 0.75 -5.79 3.37
C PHE A 63 0.04 -5.89 4.72
N GLY A 64 0.01 -4.79 5.45
CA GLY A 64 -0.69 -4.67 6.72
C GLY A 64 -0.31 -3.41 7.47
N TRP A 65 -0.85 -3.29 8.68
CA TRP A 65 -0.60 -2.11 9.52
C TRP A 65 0.73 -2.18 10.25
N VAL A 66 1.36 -1.03 10.36
CA VAL A 66 2.51 -0.78 11.22
C VAL A 66 2.31 0.54 11.94
N SER A 67 3.10 0.78 12.99
CA SER A 67 3.10 2.07 13.65
C SER A 67 3.47 3.20 12.70
N PHE A 68 2.84 4.36 12.90
CA PHE A 68 3.08 5.57 12.11
C PHE A 68 4.54 6.02 12.17
N ASP A 69 5.16 5.96 13.36
CA ASP A 69 6.51 6.47 13.57
C ASP A 69 7.60 5.43 13.22
N ASN A 70 7.23 4.16 13.04
CA ASN A 70 8.19 3.08 12.82
C ASN A 70 7.59 1.90 12.03
N MET A 71 8.03 1.73 10.79
CA MET A 71 7.60 0.62 9.92
C MET A 71 8.01 -0.78 10.40
N LEU A 72 8.91 -0.85 11.38
CA LEU A 72 9.39 -2.08 12.00
C LEU A 72 8.62 -2.43 13.30
N ASP A 73 7.61 -1.64 13.65
CA ASP A 73 6.74 -1.87 14.81
C ASP A 73 5.32 -2.26 14.37
N PRO A 74 5.11 -3.50 13.87
CA PRO A 74 3.78 -4.00 13.50
C PRO A 74 2.88 -4.25 14.72
N GLU A 75 3.46 -4.41 15.91
CA GLU A 75 2.74 -4.67 17.16
C GLU A 75 2.36 -3.39 17.92
N PHE A 76 2.68 -2.21 17.38
CA PHE A 76 2.43 -0.91 18.02
C PHE A 76 2.99 -0.84 19.46
N ALA A 77 4.07 -1.56 19.74
CA ALA A 77 4.61 -1.72 21.09
C ALA A 77 5.45 -0.51 21.52
N LEU A 78 6.04 0.21 20.56
CA LEU A 78 6.89 1.37 20.81
C LEU A 78 6.10 2.67 20.70
N CYS A 79 5.21 2.72 19.72
CA CYS A 79 4.50 3.94 19.33
C CYS A 79 3.00 3.63 19.18
N PRO A 80 2.17 4.03 20.17
CA PRO A 80 0.73 3.79 20.13
C PRO A 80 0.08 4.61 19.00
N PRO A 81 -1.07 4.15 18.47
CA PRO A 81 -1.73 4.82 17.35
C PRO A 81 -2.35 6.18 17.74
N GLU A 82 -2.64 6.44 19.00
CA GLU A 82 -3.30 7.68 19.45
C GLU A 82 -2.36 8.88 19.47
N LYS A 83 -2.76 9.96 18.79
CA LYS A 83 -2.11 11.29 18.82
C LYS A 83 -3.17 12.38 19.04
N GLY A 84 -3.59 12.57 20.30
CA GLY A 84 -4.65 13.53 20.65
C GLY A 84 -6.01 13.09 20.08
N PRO A 85 -6.71 13.92 19.28
CA PRO A 85 -7.97 13.53 18.64
C PRO A 85 -7.75 12.67 17.37
N TYR A 86 -6.51 12.33 17.04
CA TYR A 86 -6.16 11.57 15.85
C TYR A 86 -5.76 10.14 16.20
N LEU A 87 -6.10 9.21 15.33
CA LEU A 87 -5.44 7.91 15.23
C LEU A 87 -4.49 7.95 14.03
N THR A 88 -3.28 7.45 14.22
CA THR A 88 -2.24 7.44 13.20
C THR A 88 -1.59 6.08 13.13
N PHE A 89 -1.47 5.55 11.91
CA PHE A 89 -0.85 4.27 11.61
C PHE A 89 -0.43 4.29 10.14
N THR A 90 0.31 3.28 9.69
CA THR A 90 0.84 3.26 8.33
C THR A 90 0.49 1.95 7.66
N LEU A 91 0.05 2.02 6.41
CA LEU A 91 -0.05 0.86 5.53
C LEU A 91 1.34 0.57 4.98
N ARG A 92 1.94 -0.53 5.42
CA ARG A 92 3.18 -1.05 4.82
C ARG A 92 2.82 -2.06 3.75
N LEU A 93 3.45 -1.90 2.58
CA LEU A 93 3.33 -2.80 1.44
C LEU A 93 4.73 -3.23 0.99
N ASP A 94 5.02 -4.51 1.15
CA ASP A 94 6.27 -5.13 0.75
C ASP A 94 6.09 -5.86 -0.58
N THR A 95 6.98 -5.63 -1.54
CA THR A 95 6.92 -6.28 -2.86
C THR A 95 8.27 -6.82 -3.32
N ARG A 96 8.30 -8.08 -3.78
CA ARG A 96 9.47 -8.68 -4.44
C ARG A 96 9.39 -8.41 -5.94
N ARG A 97 10.33 -7.64 -6.46
CA ARG A 97 10.43 -7.37 -7.90
C ARG A 97 11.69 -7.99 -8.48
N VAL A 98 11.53 -8.98 -9.35
CA VAL A 98 12.63 -9.49 -10.17
C VAL A 98 12.86 -8.52 -11.33
N PRO A 99 14.04 -7.88 -11.46
CA PRO A 99 14.28 -6.98 -12.58
C PRO A 99 14.19 -7.73 -13.92
N PRO A 100 13.53 -7.18 -14.96
CA PRO A 100 13.34 -7.87 -16.24
C PRO A 100 14.64 -8.34 -16.89
N ALA A 101 15.73 -7.57 -16.75
CA ALA A 101 17.04 -7.94 -17.27
C ALA A 101 17.63 -9.17 -16.56
N VAL A 102 17.45 -9.28 -15.24
CA VAL A 102 17.86 -10.44 -14.45
C VAL A 102 17.05 -11.66 -14.87
N MET A 103 15.72 -11.53 -14.97
CA MET A 103 14.85 -12.61 -15.43
C MET A 103 15.26 -13.11 -16.82
N LYS A 104 15.48 -12.21 -17.78
CA LYS A 104 15.90 -12.54 -19.15
C LYS A 104 17.22 -13.31 -19.16
N LYS A 105 18.21 -12.88 -18.39
CA LYS A 105 19.53 -13.55 -18.28
C LYS A 105 19.38 -14.98 -17.76
N HIS A 106 18.72 -15.16 -16.62
CA HIS A 106 18.62 -16.46 -15.97
C HIS A 106 17.72 -17.44 -16.74
N PHE A 107 16.66 -16.93 -17.38
CA PHE A 107 15.83 -17.74 -18.27
C PHE A 107 16.64 -18.27 -19.47
N ALA A 108 17.47 -17.43 -20.10
CA ALA A 108 18.31 -17.85 -21.21
C ALA A 108 19.34 -18.94 -20.79
N VAL A 109 19.93 -18.81 -19.60
CA VAL A 109 20.84 -19.82 -19.03
C VAL A 109 20.12 -21.16 -18.85
N ALA A 110 18.96 -21.17 -18.17
CA ALA A 110 18.20 -22.39 -17.90
C ALA A 110 17.70 -23.07 -19.19
N VAL A 111 17.27 -22.28 -20.19
CA VAL A 111 16.89 -22.80 -21.50
C VAL A 111 18.06 -23.43 -22.24
N ASN A 112 19.26 -22.82 -22.17
CA ASN A 112 20.47 -23.39 -22.78
C ASN A 112 20.89 -24.70 -22.11
N GLU A 113 20.78 -24.79 -20.77
CA GLU A 113 21.03 -26.03 -20.01
C GLU A 113 20.03 -27.12 -20.40
N ALA A 114 18.73 -26.83 -20.41
CA ALA A 114 17.69 -27.78 -20.80
C ALA A 114 17.86 -28.26 -22.26
N MET A 115 18.24 -27.37 -23.18
CA MET A 115 18.56 -27.76 -24.57
C MET A 115 19.76 -28.69 -24.67
N ARG A 116 20.80 -28.51 -23.83
CA ARG A 116 21.95 -29.43 -23.79
C ARG A 116 21.50 -30.82 -23.33
N SER A 117 20.75 -30.91 -22.23
CA SER A 117 20.22 -32.18 -21.72
C SER A 117 19.29 -32.89 -22.72
N MET A 118 18.49 -32.15 -23.49
CA MET A 118 17.64 -32.74 -24.54
C MET A 118 18.45 -33.32 -25.68
N ARG A 119 19.55 -32.68 -26.09
CA ARG A 119 20.46 -33.20 -27.14
C ARG A 119 21.10 -34.51 -26.72
N ASP A 120 21.51 -34.62 -25.46
CA ASP A 120 22.07 -35.86 -24.90
C ASP A 120 21.05 -37.01 -24.93
N GLN A 121 19.74 -36.69 -24.88
CA GLN A 121 18.63 -37.63 -25.01
C GLN A 121 18.15 -37.82 -26.47
N GLY A 122 18.86 -37.27 -27.46
CA GLY A 122 18.51 -37.36 -28.89
C GLY A 122 17.35 -36.46 -29.34
N LYS A 123 16.86 -35.57 -28.48
CA LYS A 123 15.78 -34.61 -28.79
C LYS A 123 16.36 -33.26 -29.25
N LYS A 124 15.72 -32.63 -30.24
CA LYS A 124 16.27 -31.41 -30.89
C LYS A 124 15.70 -30.07 -30.42
N PHE A 125 14.57 -30.06 -29.71
CA PHE A 125 13.87 -28.82 -29.36
C PHE A 125 13.15 -28.92 -28.00
N LEU A 126 12.90 -27.76 -27.40
CA LEU A 126 12.01 -27.59 -26.25
C LEU A 126 10.64 -27.14 -26.73
N THR A 127 9.57 -27.72 -26.19
CA THR A 127 8.19 -27.28 -26.46
C THR A 127 7.91 -25.92 -25.82
N LYS A 128 6.75 -25.33 -26.15
CA LYS A 128 6.31 -24.07 -25.55
C LYS A 128 6.04 -24.26 -24.06
N GLU A 129 5.41 -25.36 -23.70
CA GLU A 129 5.06 -25.74 -22.32
C GLU A 129 6.31 -25.88 -21.46
N GLN A 130 7.34 -26.58 -21.95
CA GLN A 130 8.62 -26.72 -21.26
C GLN A 130 9.32 -25.37 -21.02
N LYS A 131 9.23 -24.44 -21.98
CA LYS A 131 9.79 -23.09 -21.80
C LYS A 131 9.00 -22.27 -20.80
N THR A 132 7.69 -22.47 -20.69
CA THR A 132 6.87 -21.84 -19.65
C THR A 132 7.25 -22.37 -18.27
N GLU A 133 7.37 -23.69 -18.13
CA GLU A 133 7.79 -24.33 -16.88
C GLU A 133 9.18 -23.86 -16.43
N ILE A 134 10.15 -23.80 -17.35
CA ILE A 134 11.49 -23.26 -17.06
C ILE A 134 11.41 -21.80 -16.61
N ARG A 135 10.54 -20.99 -17.21
CA ARG A 135 10.36 -19.59 -16.81
C ARG A 135 9.82 -19.51 -15.39
N GLU A 136 8.77 -20.27 -15.06
CA GLU A 136 8.18 -20.29 -13.71
C GLU A 136 9.18 -20.75 -12.66
N GLN A 137 9.97 -21.80 -12.95
CA GLN A 137 11.02 -22.28 -12.05
C GLN A 137 12.13 -21.24 -11.82
N VAL A 138 12.55 -20.53 -12.89
CA VAL A 138 13.55 -19.46 -12.78
C VAL A 138 12.99 -18.30 -11.97
N GLU A 139 11.75 -17.91 -12.22
CA GLU A 139 11.07 -16.83 -11.51
C GLU A 139 10.95 -17.13 -10.02
N LEU A 140 10.46 -18.33 -9.65
CA LEU A 140 10.37 -18.78 -8.27
C LEU A 140 11.73 -18.76 -7.57
N ARG A 141 12.78 -19.26 -8.25
CA ARG A 141 14.15 -19.27 -7.71
C ARG A 141 14.72 -17.87 -7.52
N LEU A 142 14.44 -16.95 -8.43
CA LEU A 142 14.91 -15.56 -8.31
C LEU A 142 14.17 -14.81 -7.21
N ARG A 143 12.85 -15.01 -7.07
CA ARG A 143 12.03 -14.41 -6.02
C ARG A 143 12.47 -14.85 -4.63
N ALA A 144 12.73 -16.14 -4.43
CA ALA A 144 13.25 -16.68 -3.17
C ALA A 144 14.63 -16.09 -2.76
N ARG A 145 15.31 -15.39 -3.67
CA ARG A 145 16.62 -14.74 -3.44
C ARG A 145 16.56 -13.21 -3.46
N THR A 146 15.39 -12.61 -3.67
CA THR A 146 15.22 -11.16 -3.83
C THR A 146 14.46 -10.62 -2.64
N LEU A 147 15.08 -9.86 -1.75
CA LEU A 147 14.40 -9.26 -0.61
C LEU A 147 13.21 -8.40 -1.06
N PRO A 148 12.08 -8.41 -0.33
CA PRO A 148 10.99 -7.50 -0.58
C PRO A 148 11.44 -6.06 -0.34
N ILE A 149 10.87 -5.13 -1.11
CA ILE A 149 11.08 -3.70 -0.96
C ILE A 149 9.85 -3.13 -0.25
N PRO A 150 10.02 -2.50 0.92
CA PRO A 150 8.92 -1.88 1.63
C PRO A 150 8.52 -0.54 0.99
N ALA A 151 7.22 -0.28 0.98
CA ALA A 151 6.64 1.02 0.71
C ALA A 151 5.65 1.35 1.83
N CYS A 152 5.74 2.56 2.38
CA CYS A 152 4.93 3.00 3.51
C CYS A 152 4.00 4.14 3.07
N PHE A 153 2.74 4.05 3.49
CA PHE A 153 1.71 5.04 3.20
C PHE A 153 1.00 5.40 4.49
N ASP A 154 1.27 6.62 4.96
CA ASP A 154 0.76 7.05 6.25
C ASP A 154 -0.76 7.25 6.20
N VAL A 155 -1.40 6.92 7.31
CA VAL A 155 -2.83 7.08 7.54
C VAL A 155 -3.05 7.95 8.77
N VAL A 156 -3.91 8.94 8.63
CA VAL A 156 -4.39 9.77 9.74
C VAL A 156 -5.91 9.71 9.76
N TRP A 157 -6.48 9.38 10.90
CA TRP A 157 -7.92 9.40 11.13
C TRP A 157 -8.24 10.44 12.19
N ASP A 158 -8.92 11.52 11.77
CA ASP A 158 -9.52 12.51 12.65
C ASP A 158 -10.81 11.95 13.24
N THR A 159 -10.77 11.53 14.50
CA THR A 159 -11.92 10.90 15.18
C THR A 159 -12.99 11.91 15.61
N THR A 160 -12.68 13.22 15.58
CA THR A 160 -13.66 14.27 15.86
C THR A 160 -14.50 14.58 14.63
N ARG A 161 -13.86 14.59 13.44
CA ARG A 161 -14.53 14.91 12.16
C ARG A 161 -14.93 13.67 11.35
N GLN A 162 -14.52 12.48 11.78
CA GLN A 162 -14.68 11.21 11.06
C GLN A 162 -14.13 11.28 9.62
N LEU A 163 -12.95 11.88 9.51
CA LEU A 163 -12.21 11.98 8.26
C LEU A 163 -10.97 11.11 8.31
N VAL A 164 -10.79 10.29 7.29
CA VAL A 164 -9.61 9.42 7.13
C VAL A 164 -8.79 9.92 5.96
N TYR A 165 -7.49 10.01 6.15
CA TYR A 165 -6.54 10.50 5.17
C TYR A 165 -5.49 9.42 4.94
N ILE A 166 -5.14 9.18 3.68
CA ILE A 166 -3.99 8.37 3.30
C ILE A 166 -3.04 9.18 2.43
N ALA A 167 -1.74 9.05 2.68
CA ALA A 167 -0.66 9.70 1.94
C ALA A 167 -0.40 9.03 0.56
N SER A 168 -1.45 8.91 -0.26
CA SER A 168 -1.35 8.46 -1.65
C SER A 168 -2.55 8.89 -2.47
N THR A 169 -2.37 8.93 -3.79
CA THR A 169 -3.44 9.15 -4.79
C THR A 169 -3.47 8.05 -5.85
N GLN A 170 -2.71 6.97 -5.67
CA GLN A 170 -2.67 5.85 -6.62
C GLN A 170 -3.88 4.95 -6.43
N SER A 171 -4.72 4.82 -7.47
CA SER A 171 -6.00 4.08 -7.42
C SER A 171 -5.89 2.66 -6.86
N ARG A 172 -4.92 1.87 -7.34
CA ARG A 172 -4.71 0.50 -6.83
C ARG A 172 -4.33 0.43 -5.35
N LEU A 173 -3.66 1.47 -4.85
CA LEU A 173 -3.27 1.52 -3.44
C LEU A 173 -4.44 1.99 -2.59
N THR A 174 -5.18 3.00 -3.04
CA THR A 174 -6.39 3.46 -2.34
C THR A 174 -7.44 2.35 -2.25
N GLU A 175 -7.63 1.57 -3.31
CA GLU A 175 -8.50 0.37 -3.31
C GLU A 175 -8.02 -0.65 -2.26
N LEU A 176 -6.73 -0.98 -2.24
CA LEU A 176 -6.16 -1.88 -1.21
C LEU A 176 -6.38 -1.35 0.20
N PHE A 177 -6.19 -0.04 0.40
CA PHE A 177 -6.37 0.61 1.68
C PHE A 177 -7.82 0.55 2.14
N GLU A 178 -8.78 0.83 1.26
CA GLU A 178 -10.22 0.75 1.53
C GLU A 178 -10.63 -0.67 1.95
N GLU A 179 -10.16 -1.69 1.21
CA GLU A 179 -10.42 -3.09 1.54
C GLU A 179 -9.85 -3.47 2.91
N LEU A 180 -8.57 -3.12 3.17
CA LEU A 180 -7.92 -3.45 4.44
C LEU A 180 -8.54 -2.68 5.61
N PHE A 181 -8.86 -1.40 5.42
CA PHE A 181 -9.52 -0.58 6.43
C PHE A 181 -10.89 -1.17 6.80
N THR A 182 -11.68 -1.53 5.80
CA THR A 182 -12.99 -2.17 6.01
C THR A 182 -12.84 -3.51 6.71
N HIS A 183 -11.88 -4.34 6.31
CA HIS A 183 -11.60 -5.62 6.99
C HIS A 183 -11.15 -5.43 8.45
N THR A 184 -10.39 -4.37 8.73
CA THR A 184 -9.82 -4.09 10.06
C THR A 184 -10.86 -3.50 11.01
N PHE A 185 -11.59 -2.50 10.56
CA PHE A 185 -12.47 -1.70 11.39
C PHE A 185 -13.95 -2.05 11.21
N GLY A 186 -14.33 -2.77 10.16
CA GLY A 186 -15.74 -3.02 9.83
C GLY A 186 -16.49 -1.74 9.46
N LEU A 187 -15.76 -0.71 9.02
CA LEU A 187 -16.29 0.60 8.62
C LEU A 187 -15.96 0.83 7.15
N ASN A 188 -16.89 1.41 6.42
CA ASN A 188 -16.72 1.66 5.00
C ASN A 188 -16.19 3.07 4.75
N LEU A 189 -15.22 3.18 3.85
CA LEU A 189 -14.67 4.46 3.41
C LEU A 189 -15.33 4.88 2.09
N GLU A 190 -15.71 6.15 2.01
CA GLU A 190 -16.13 6.76 0.76
C GLU A 190 -15.21 7.95 0.43
N PRO A 191 -14.61 8.00 -0.78
CA PRO A 191 -13.78 9.12 -1.18
C PRO A 191 -14.52 10.45 -1.05
N LEU A 192 -13.92 11.41 -0.33
CA LEU A 192 -14.53 12.71 -0.10
C LEU A 192 -14.28 13.63 -1.30
N THR A 193 -15.12 13.47 -2.32
CA THR A 193 -15.12 14.25 -3.56
C THR A 193 -15.45 15.73 -3.33
N PRO A 194 -15.15 16.63 -4.29
CA PRO A 194 -15.58 18.02 -4.21
C PRO A 194 -17.09 18.17 -4.04
N TYR A 195 -17.89 17.29 -4.64
CA TYR A 195 -19.34 17.25 -4.49
C TYR A 195 -19.74 17.04 -3.02
N PHE A 196 -19.20 16.01 -2.37
CA PHE A 196 -19.53 15.74 -0.97
C PHE A 196 -19.02 16.82 -0.01
N LEU A 197 -17.87 17.43 -0.33
CA LEU A 197 -17.38 18.59 0.43
C LEU A 197 -18.31 19.79 0.29
N ALA A 198 -18.83 20.05 -0.91
CA ALA A 198 -19.80 21.11 -1.15
C ALA A 198 -21.10 20.81 -0.40
N LEU A 199 -21.61 19.58 -0.46
CA LEU A 199 -22.82 19.16 0.24
C LEU A 199 -22.69 19.32 1.76
N SER A 200 -21.55 18.92 2.35
CA SER A 200 -21.33 19.08 3.80
C SER A 200 -21.16 20.53 4.24
N THR A 201 -20.70 21.41 3.33
CA THR A 201 -20.52 22.85 3.61
C THR A 201 -21.83 23.64 3.40
N LEU A 202 -22.62 23.26 2.40
CA LEU A 202 -23.80 23.98 1.95
C LEU A 202 -25.11 23.45 2.54
N GLY A 203 -25.11 22.24 3.10
CA GLY A 203 -26.29 21.58 3.64
C GLY A 203 -27.02 20.70 2.63
N ALA A 204 -27.74 19.69 3.14
CA ALA A 204 -28.47 18.70 2.35
C ALA A 204 -29.60 19.32 1.50
N GLU A 205 -30.11 20.49 1.92
CA GLU A 205 -31.11 21.27 1.21
C GLU A 205 -30.65 21.75 -0.17
N ARG A 206 -29.33 21.85 -0.41
CA ARG A 206 -28.77 22.26 -1.70
C ARG A 206 -28.32 21.08 -2.56
N GLN A 207 -28.66 19.84 -2.17
CA GLN A 207 -28.28 18.64 -2.92
C GLN A 207 -28.76 18.69 -4.37
N ALA A 208 -30.01 19.09 -4.61
CA ALA A 208 -30.57 19.19 -5.96
C ALA A 208 -29.78 20.17 -6.85
N GLU A 209 -29.30 21.29 -6.30
CA GLU A 209 -28.44 22.22 -7.04
C GLU A 209 -27.06 21.62 -7.30
N LEU A 210 -26.56 20.77 -6.40
CA LEU A 210 -25.26 20.13 -6.54
C LEU A 210 -25.28 19.00 -7.59
N ASP A 211 -26.39 18.28 -7.69
CA ASP A 211 -26.59 17.20 -8.66
C ASP A 211 -26.58 17.70 -10.12
N ASP A 212 -26.91 18.98 -10.33
CA ASP A 212 -26.89 19.64 -11.63
C ASP A 212 -25.47 20.08 -12.06
N PHE A 213 -24.45 20.01 -11.19
CA PHE A 213 -23.08 20.36 -11.59
C PHE A 213 -22.40 19.25 -12.37
N GLU A 214 -21.87 19.62 -13.54
CA GLU A 214 -21.03 18.73 -14.34
C GLU A 214 -19.53 19.11 -14.22
N PRO A 215 -18.62 18.11 -14.23
CA PRO A 215 -17.20 18.35 -14.29
C PRO A 215 -16.83 19.25 -15.48
N THR A 216 -16.24 20.41 -15.19
CA THR A 216 -15.78 21.34 -16.22
C THR A 216 -14.26 21.42 -16.23
N VAL A 217 -13.66 21.35 -17.41
CA VAL A 217 -12.20 21.49 -17.59
C VAL A 217 -11.85 22.97 -17.57
N PHE A 218 -11.23 23.43 -16.49
CA PHE A 218 -10.82 24.84 -16.33
C PHE A 218 -9.52 25.19 -17.09
N ALA A 219 -8.72 24.18 -17.48
CA ALA A 219 -7.60 24.31 -18.40
C ALA A 219 -7.32 22.96 -19.08
N GLN A 220 -7.19 22.94 -20.41
CA GLN A 220 -6.67 21.77 -21.11
C GLN A 220 -5.20 21.58 -20.71
N GLY A 221 -4.88 20.46 -20.05
CA GLY A 221 -3.50 20.14 -19.70
C GLY A 221 -2.63 20.22 -20.97
N GLY A 222 -1.61 21.08 -20.93
CA GLY A 222 -0.62 21.19 -22.00
C GLY A 222 0.05 19.84 -22.24
N ALA A 223 0.13 19.46 -23.51
CA ALA A 223 0.77 18.24 -24.00
C ALA A 223 2.26 18.15 -23.64
#